data_AF-F9UKD1-F1
#
_entry.id   AF-F9UKD1-F1
#
_cell.length_a   1.000
_cell.length_b   1.000
_cell.length_c   1.000
_cell.angle_alpha   90.00
_cell.angle_beta   90.00
_cell.angle_gamma   90.00
#
_symmetry.space_group_name_H-M   'P 1'
#
loop_
_entity.id
_entity.type
_entity.pdbx_description
1 polymer ?
#
loop_
_entity_poly.entity_id
_entity_poly.type
_entity_poly.pdbx_seq_one_letter_code
_entity_poly.pdbx_strand_id
1 'polypeptide(L)'
;MKNILLYLTYKYNGDARKIHKAIIDKEKIDNMMQLNEKILDIEIKGISYLTVFDENFPSELKEFPTSPLLIFYQGNIELLKSQKICLTGDLENIQVLTNINLSIKDLVKKYVLITTNFKNLDKQIIEKWRKANGKIIHLLPHGLLYNKDEKIYPNELYLSIYPPESHPEKTRFKERNILISWLAKFLIIYSSKEKSGIINLASCFTDMGKEVYCYPGLNYDDGNNYLIKNGANLITHVGDVLYY
;
A
#
# COMPACT_ATOMS: atom_id res chain seq x y z
N MET A 1 11.72 10.44 21.97
CA MET A 1 10.93 9.25 21.59
C MET A 1 10.96 8.97 20.09
N LYS A 2 10.76 9.97 19.20
CA LYS A 2 10.87 9.78 17.74
C LYS A 2 12.21 9.22 17.27
N ASN A 3 13.32 9.79 17.74
CA ASN A 3 14.68 9.31 17.39
C ASN A 3 14.91 7.87 17.84
N ILE A 4 14.28 7.43 18.95
CA ILE A 4 14.35 6.05 19.42
C ILE A 4 13.66 5.13 18.41
N LEU A 5 12.44 5.47 17.97
CA LEU A 5 11.73 4.69 16.96
C LEU A 5 12.50 4.64 15.63
N LEU A 6 13.10 5.75 15.22
CA LEU A 6 13.94 5.79 14.02
C LEU A 6 15.16 4.86 14.16
N TYR A 7 15.88 4.95 15.28
CA TYR A 7 17.01 4.08 15.58
C TYR A 7 16.63 2.60 15.52
N LEU A 8 15.55 2.20 16.22
CA LEU A 8 15.10 0.82 16.26
C LEU A 8 14.60 0.35 14.88
N THR A 9 13.99 1.24 14.10
CA THR A 9 13.56 0.94 12.73
C THR A 9 14.75 0.62 11.83
N TYR A 10 15.85 1.36 11.94
CA TYR A 10 17.10 1.04 11.27
C TYR A 10 17.73 -0.27 11.78
N LYS A 11 17.81 -0.45 13.11
CA LYS A 11 18.44 -1.61 13.74
C LYS A 11 17.73 -2.93 13.37
N TYR A 12 16.40 -2.91 13.34
CA TYR A 12 15.59 -4.10 13.04
C TYR A 12 15.00 -4.12 11.64
N ASN A 13 15.44 -3.20 10.77
CA ASN A 13 15.05 -3.13 9.36
C ASN A 13 13.51 -3.14 9.19
N GLY A 14 12.80 -2.33 9.97
CA GLY A 14 11.33 -2.21 9.91
C GLY A 14 10.54 -3.36 10.53
N ASP A 15 11.17 -4.37 11.15
CA ASP A 15 10.45 -5.47 11.81
C ASP A 15 9.73 -4.98 13.08
N ALA A 16 8.43 -4.69 12.95
CA ALA A 16 7.60 -4.16 14.01
C ALA A 16 7.66 -4.99 15.30
N ARG A 17 7.69 -6.33 15.21
CA ARG A 17 7.70 -7.20 16.40
C ARG A 17 8.99 -7.05 17.19
N LYS A 18 10.12 -6.98 16.50
CA LYS A 18 11.43 -6.76 17.15
C LYS A 18 11.52 -5.37 17.75
N ILE A 19 11.01 -4.35 17.05
CA ILE A 19 10.97 -2.97 17.54
C ILE A 19 10.11 -2.89 18.82
N HIS A 20 8.91 -3.48 18.82
CA HIS A 20 8.05 -3.54 19.99
C HIS A 20 8.73 -4.22 21.17
N LYS A 21 9.37 -5.37 20.93
CA LYS A 21 10.13 -6.09 21.96
C LYS A 21 11.26 -5.22 22.53
N ALA A 22 12.04 -4.56 21.69
CA ALA A 22 13.13 -3.70 22.15
C ALA A 22 12.65 -2.50 22.99
N ILE A 23 11.47 -1.95 22.69
CA ILE A 23 10.84 -0.90 23.49
C ILE A 23 10.45 -1.45 24.88
N ILE A 24 9.85 -2.64 24.94
CA ILE A 24 9.47 -3.30 26.20
C ILE A 24 10.71 -3.59 27.05
N ASP A 25 11.76 -4.11 26.42
CA ASP A 25 13.02 -4.49 27.08
C ASP A 25 13.89 -3.26 27.44
N LYS A 26 13.46 -2.04 27.09
CA LYS A 26 14.19 -0.77 27.30
C LYS A 26 15.61 -0.83 26.79
N GLU A 27 15.77 -1.37 25.59
CA GLU A 27 17.08 -1.55 24.97
C GLU A 27 17.86 -0.22 24.90
N LYS A 28 19.14 -0.25 25.29
CA LYS A 28 20.00 0.93 25.27
C LYS A 28 20.36 1.33 23.84
N ILE A 29 20.48 2.63 23.62
CA ILE A 29 20.91 3.19 22.34
C ILE A 29 22.41 3.48 22.43
N ASP A 30 23.19 2.66 21.75
CA ASP A 30 24.65 2.73 21.87
C ASP A 30 25.31 3.57 20.76
N ASN A 31 24.53 4.10 19.79
CA ASN A 31 25.09 4.70 18.58
C ASN A 31 24.31 5.90 18.03
N MET A 32 24.16 6.95 18.84
CA MET A 32 23.44 8.17 18.47
C MET A 32 24.11 8.97 17.34
N MET A 33 25.44 8.90 17.20
CA MET A 33 26.17 9.64 16.16
C MET A 33 25.81 9.12 14.76
N GLN A 34 25.83 7.80 14.57
CA GLN A 34 25.39 7.18 13.31
C GLN A 34 23.92 7.47 12.98
N LEU A 35 23.05 7.57 14.00
CA LEU A 35 21.65 7.94 13.77
C LEU A 35 21.52 9.36 13.20
N ASN A 36 22.28 10.31 13.72
CA ASN A 36 22.25 11.69 13.23
C ASN A 36 22.74 11.78 11.78
N GLU A 37 23.78 11.01 11.43
CA GLU A 37 24.23 10.90 10.03
C GLU A 37 23.12 10.35 9.12
N LYS A 38 22.40 9.32 9.58
CA LYS A 38 21.25 8.78 8.84
C LYS A 38 20.10 9.77 8.70
N ILE A 39 19.80 10.56 9.73
CA ILE A 39 18.78 11.61 9.66
C ILE A 39 19.15 12.65 8.59
N LEU A 40 20.40 13.11 8.62
CA LEU A 40 20.90 14.07 7.65
C LEU A 40 20.87 13.51 6.23
N ASP A 41 21.27 12.25 6.05
CA ASP A 41 21.26 11.57 4.74
C ASP A 41 19.86 11.47 4.14
N ILE A 42 18.85 11.11 4.94
CA ILE A 42 17.47 11.02 4.44
C ILE A 42 16.87 12.40 4.15
N GLU A 43 17.20 13.42 4.96
CA GLU A 43 16.77 14.81 4.73
C GLU A 43 17.34 15.36 3.41
N ILE A 44 18.64 15.15 3.16
CA ILE A 44 19.30 15.54 1.90
C ILE A 44 18.64 14.86 0.69
N LYS A 45 18.18 13.61 0.86
CA LYS A 45 17.47 12.85 -0.18
C LYS A 45 15.98 13.20 -0.28
N GLY A 46 15.51 14.20 0.48
CA GLY A 46 14.11 14.64 0.48
C GLY A 46 13.15 13.60 1.05
N ILE A 47 13.63 12.70 1.89
CA ILE A 47 12.85 11.68 2.58
C ILE A 47 12.53 12.18 3.99
N SER A 48 11.27 12.06 4.36
CA SER A 48 10.78 12.35 5.71
C SER A 48 10.25 11.08 6.36
N TYR A 49 9.93 11.15 7.64
CA TYR A 49 9.29 10.04 8.36
C TYR A 49 8.21 10.53 9.31
N LEU A 50 7.20 9.69 9.52
CA LEU A 50 6.17 9.85 10.54
C LEU A 50 6.31 8.75 11.56
N THR A 51 5.96 9.04 12.81
CA THR A 51 5.87 8.09 13.92
C THR A 51 4.43 7.96 14.38
N VAL A 52 4.12 6.90 15.13
CA VAL A 52 2.79 6.69 15.73
C VAL A 52 2.28 7.87 16.58
N PHE A 53 3.19 8.74 17.03
CA PHE A 53 2.89 9.95 17.81
C PHE A 53 2.52 11.17 16.97
N ASP A 54 2.68 11.09 15.65
CA ASP A 54 2.36 12.19 14.74
C ASP A 54 0.87 12.23 14.39
N GLU A 55 0.31 13.43 14.26
CA GLU A 55 -1.10 13.63 13.91
C GLU A 55 -1.45 13.04 12.55
N ASN A 56 -0.52 13.10 11.60
CA ASN A 56 -0.68 12.54 10.26
C ASN A 56 -0.48 11.02 10.18
N PHE A 57 -0.14 10.36 11.30
CA PHE A 57 0.02 8.91 11.31
C PHE A 57 -1.35 8.22 11.13
N PRO A 58 -1.49 7.29 10.16
CA PRO A 58 -2.78 6.68 9.85
C PRO A 58 -3.39 6.00 11.08
N SER A 59 -4.62 6.36 11.42
CA SER A 59 -5.31 5.79 12.58
C SER A 59 -5.59 4.30 12.39
N GLU A 60 -5.83 3.87 11.14
CA GLU A 60 -6.06 2.48 10.76
C GLU A 60 -4.89 1.58 11.17
N LEU A 61 -3.68 2.13 11.23
CA LEU A 61 -2.50 1.38 11.63
C LEU A 61 -2.37 1.27 13.15
N LYS A 62 -3.07 2.05 13.96
CA LYS A 62 -2.93 2.00 15.42
C LYS A 62 -3.63 0.78 16.05
N GLU A 63 -4.41 0.04 15.26
CA GLU A 63 -5.25 -1.07 15.72
C GLU A 63 -4.50 -2.41 15.84
N PHE A 64 -3.32 -2.54 15.20
CA PHE A 64 -2.63 -3.83 15.10
C PHE A 64 -1.39 -3.90 16.00
N PRO A 65 -1.24 -4.96 16.82
CA PRO A 65 -0.04 -5.16 17.66
C PRO A 65 1.26 -5.29 16.86
N THR A 66 1.18 -5.67 15.58
CA THR A 66 2.33 -5.80 14.67
C THR A 66 2.43 -4.62 13.70
N SER A 67 1.75 -3.52 14.00
CA SER A 67 1.76 -2.34 13.16
C SER A 67 3.14 -1.66 13.14
N PRO A 68 3.55 -1.05 12.00
CA PRO A 68 4.71 -0.17 12.01
C PRO A 68 4.53 0.97 13.03
N LEU A 69 5.61 1.31 13.73
CA LEU A 69 5.64 2.48 14.62
C LEU A 69 6.20 3.73 13.93
N LEU A 70 6.79 3.53 12.75
CA LEU A 70 7.41 4.57 11.93
C LEU A 70 7.21 4.24 10.44
N ILE A 71 6.95 5.26 9.64
CA ILE A 71 6.77 5.15 8.18
C ILE A 71 7.64 6.24 7.54
N PHE A 72 8.49 5.84 6.61
CA PHE A 72 9.21 6.76 5.74
C PHE A 72 8.34 7.17 4.55
N TYR A 73 8.47 8.41 4.11
CA TYR A 73 7.70 8.91 2.98
C TYR A 73 8.40 9.98 2.14
N GLN A 74 7.89 10.14 0.91
CA GLN A 74 8.14 11.27 0.02
C GLN A 74 6.85 11.69 -0.68
N GLY A 75 6.62 12.99 -0.81
CA GLY A 75 5.43 13.54 -1.46
C GLY A 75 4.38 14.06 -0.47
N ASN A 76 3.11 14.04 -0.88
CA ASN A 76 2.03 14.74 -0.19
C ASN A 76 1.44 13.91 0.96
N ILE A 77 1.85 14.23 2.19
CA ILE A 77 1.46 13.47 3.38
C ILE A 77 -0.03 13.58 3.73
N GLU A 78 -0.70 14.65 3.30
CA GLU A 78 -2.13 14.87 3.59
C GLU A 78 -3.04 13.82 2.94
N LEU A 79 -2.53 13.06 1.96
CA LEU A 79 -3.25 11.93 1.37
C LEU A 79 -3.57 10.83 2.39
N LEU A 80 -2.80 10.73 3.48
CA LEU A 80 -3.06 9.78 4.56
C LEU A 80 -4.37 10.04 5.31
N LYS A 81 -4.95 11.24 5.24
CA LYS A 81 -6.25 11.55 5.89
C LYS A 81 -7.46 11.16 5.05
N SER A 82 -7.27 10.93 3.76
CA SER A 82 -8.37 10.67 2.83
C SER A 82 -8.78 9.20 2.82
N GLN A 83 -10.01 8.87 2.44
CA GLN A 83 -10.40 7.47 2.23
C GLN A 83 -9.62 6.86 1.07
N LYS A 84 -9.09 5.64 1.28
CA LYS A 84 -8.21 4.93 0.36
C LYS A 84 -8.90 3.71 -0.22
N ILE A 85 -8.67 3.39 -1.49
CA ILE A 85 -9.15 2.15 -2.11
C ILE A 85 -8.02 1.50 -2.91
N CYS A 86 -8.07 0.19 -3.06
CA CYS A 86 -7.12 -0.54 -3.90
C CYS A 86 -7.82 -1.06 -5.17
N LEU A 87 -7.18 -0.85 -6.32
CA LEU A 87 -7.64 -1.27 -7.63
C LEU A 87 -6.52 -2.07 -8.30
N THR A 88 -6.79 -3.29 -8.75
CA THR A 88 -5.75 -4.14 -9.35
C THR A 88 -6.28 -5.11 -10.41
N GLY A 89 -5.37 -5.69 -11.20
CA GLY A 89 -5.64 -6.87 -12.02
C GLY A 89 -4.39 -7.38 -12.75
N ASP A 90 -4.48 -8.55 -13.37
CA ASP A 90 -3.37 -9.21 -14.07
C ASP A 90 -3.46 -9.12 -15.59
N LEU A 91 -4.68 -9.22 -16.12
CA LEU A 91 -4.96 -9.46 -17.53
C LEU A 91 -5.61 -8.23 -18.16
N GLU A 92 -5.13 -7.88 -19.34
CA GLU A 92 -5.70 -6.80 -20.14
C GLU A 92 -6.57 -7.35 -21.26
N ASN A 93 -7.78 -6.82 -21.38
CA ASN A 93 -8.63 -6.95 -22.55
C ASN A 93 -9.58 -5.75 -22.64
N ILE A 94 -10.32 -5.63 -23.75
CA ILE A 94 -11.20 -4.50 -24.03
C ILE A 94 -12.24 -4.30 -22.91
N GLN A 95 -12.84 -5.39 -22.40
CA GLN A 95 -13.85 -5.32 -21.33
C GLN A 95 -13.22 -4.85 -20.02
N VAL A 96 -12.08 -5.40 -19.63
CA VAL A 96 -11.34 -5.00 -18.41
C VAL A 96 -10.97 -3.52 -18.46
N LEU A 97 -10.44 -3.04 -19.58
CA LEU A 97 -10.10 -1.62 -19.74
C LEU A 97 -11.33 -0.71 -19.70
N THR A 98 -12.45 -1.19 -20.24
CA THR A 98 -13.74 -0.48 -20.20
C THR A 98 -14.23 -0.36 -18.75
N ASN A 99 -14.21 -1.47 -18.01
CA ASN A 99 -14.59 -1.51 -16.60
C ASN A 99 -13.69 -0.59 -15.75
N ILE A 100 -12.38 -0.58 -16.00
CA ILE A 100 -11.43 0.34 -15.35
C ILE A 100 -11.79 1.80 -15.65
N ASN A 101 -12.02 2.15 -16.91
CA ASN A 101 -12.34 3.53 -17.29
C ASN A 101 -13.63 4.04 -16.62
N LEU A 102 -14.68 3.20 -16.62
CA LEU A 102 -15.95 3.52 -15.96
C LEU A 102 -15.75 3.68 -14.46
N SER A 103 -15.02 2.75 -13.84
CA SER A 103 -14.74 2.79 -12.40
C SER A 103 -13.97 4.05 -11.98
N ILE A 104 -12.93 4.40 -12.73
CA ILE A 104 -12.10 5.57 -12.41
C ILE A 104 -12.91 6.87 -12.48
N LYS A 105 -13.84 7.00 -13.44
CA LYS A 105 -14.68 8.21 -13.61
C LYS A 105 -15.43 8.59 -12.32
N ASP A 106 -15.89 7.59 -11.57
CA ASP A 106 -16.67 7.79 -10.35
C ASP A 106 -15.82 7.74 -9.08
N LEU A 107 -14.85 6.82 -9.01
CA LEU A 107 -14.05 6.60 -7.81
C LEU A 107 -13.01 7.69 -7.55
N VAL A 108 -12.42 8.28 -8.60
CA VAL A 108 -11.33 9.26 -8.49
C VAL A 108 -11.73 10.53 -7.73
N LYS A 109 -13.02 10.85 -7.73
CA LYS A 109 -13.58 12.03 -7.05
C LYS A 109 -13.71 11.84 -5.54
N LYS A 110 -13.80 10.59 -5.09
CA LYS A 110 -14.14 10.24 -3.69
C LYS A 110 -12.95 9.66 -2.92
N TYR A 111 -12.04 8.99 -3.61
CA TYR A 111 -11.01 8.17 -2.98
C TYR A 111 -9.60 8.54 -3.42
N VAL A 112 -8.62 8.14 -2.62
CA VAL A 112 -7.21 8.05 -2.99
C VAL A 112 -6.93 6.62 -3.42
N LEU A 113 -6.23 6.44 -4.54
CA LEU A 113 -5.78 5.11 -4.96
C LEU A 113 -4.56 4.72 -4.13
N ILE A 114 -4.63 3.65 -3.35
CA ILE A 114 -3.46 3.01 -2.74
C ILE A 114 -3.05 1.79 -3.58
N THR A 115 -1.82 1.78 -4.06
CA THR A 115 -1.38 0.82 -5.09
C THR A 115 -0.25 -0.10 -4.63
N THR A 116 -0.33 -1.33 -5.12
CA THR A 116 0.69 -2.36 -5.05
C THR A 116 1.83 -2.19 -6.06
N ASN A 117 1.69 -1.29 -7.04
CA ASN A 117 2.61 -1.22 -8.19
C ASN A 117 2.90 -2.61 -8.79
N PHE A 118 1.88 -3.48 -8.92
CA PHE A 118 2.07 -4.73 -9.64
C PHE A 118 2.41 -4.43 -11.11
N LYS A 119 2.97 -5.42 -11.81
CA LYS A 119 3.34 -5.25 -13.21
C LYS A 119 2.09 -5.21 -14.09
N ASN A 120 2.22 -4.62 -15.27
CA ASN A 120 1.21 -4.61 -16.33
C ASN A 120 -0.02 -3.75 -16.00
N LEU A 121 -1.18 -4.35 -15.68
CA LEU A 121 -2.46 -3.65 -15.63
C LEU A 121 -2.51 -2.57 -14.53
N ASP A 122 -1.88 -2.82 -13.37
CA ASP A 122 -1.71 -1.82 -12.31
C ASP A 122 -1.07 -0.53 -12.83
N LYS A 123 -0.08 -0.61 -13.74
CA LYS A 123 0.53 0.57 -14.37
C LYS A 123 -0.49 1.38 -15.16
N GLN A 124 -1.39 0.70 -15.89
CA GLN A 124 -2.45 1.37 -16.64
C GLN A 124 -3.52 1.98 -15.74
N ILE A 125 -3.87 1.30 -14.65
CA ILE A 125 -4.78 1.86 -13.62
C ILE A 125 -4.17 3.14 -13.06
N ILE A 126 -2.89 3.12 -12.66
CA ILE A 126 -2.15 4.29 -12.16
C ILE A 126 -2.14 5.41 -13.20
N GLU A 127 -1.79 5.13 -14.45
CA GLU A 127 -1.74 6.15 -15.51
C GLU A 127 -3.10 6.76 -15.80
N LYS A 128 -4.17 5.97 -15.85
CA LYS A 128 -5.54 6.45 -16.03
C LYS A 128 -6.02 7.27 -14.83
N TRP A 129 -5.71 6.84 -13.61
CA TRP A 129 -6.02 7.56 -12.39
C TRP A 129 -5.30 8.92 -12.36
N ARG A 130 -4.02 8.93 -12.73
CA ARG A 130 -3.20 10.15 -12.85
C ARG A 130 -3.75 11.10 -13.92
N LYS A 131 -4.16 10.59 -15.09
CA LYS A 131 -4.81 11.39 -16.15
C LYS A 131 -6.13 12.02 -15.70
N ALA A 132 -6.83 11.37 -14.78
CA ALA A 132 -8.03 11.91 -14.15
C ALA A 132 -7.71 12.87 -12.97
N ASN A 133 -6.45 13.31 -12.83
CA ASN A 133 -5.95 14.16 -11.74
C ASN A 133 -6.21 13.56 -10.34
N GLY A 134 -6.27 12.23 -10.26
CA GLY A 134 -6.51 11.50 -9.03
C GLY A 134 -5.30 11.48 -8.11
N LYS A 135 -5.56 11.35 -6.81
CA LYS A 135 -4.52 11.25 -5.77
C LYS A 135 -4.07 9.80 -5.60
N ILE A 136 -2.77 9.55 -5.43
CA ILE A 136 -2.21 8.20 -5.38
C ILE A 136 -1.25 8.03 -4.19
N ILE A 137 -1.32 6.89 -3.52
CA ILE A 137 -0.35 6.44 -2.52
C ILE A 137 0.33 5.17 -3.03
N HIS A 138 1.64 5.23 -3.21
CA HIS A 138 2.48 4.09 -3.59
C HIS A 138 3.07 3.46 -2.34
N LEU A 139 2.64 2.25 -2.01
CA LEU A 139 3.18 1.51 -0.86
C LEU A 139 4.26 0.54 -1.31
N LEU A 140 5.51 0.87 -0.97
CA LEU A 140 6.69 0.18 -1.45
C LEU A 140 7.08 -0.99 -0.54
N PRO A 141 7.44 -2.16 -1.09
CA PRO A 141 7.92 -3.32 -0.33
C PRO A 141 9.44 -3.23 -0.02
N HIS A 142 10.03 -2.05 -0.16
CA HIS A 142 11.45 -1.79 -0.03
C HIS A 142 11.67 -0.34 0.43
N GLY A 143 12.90 0.01 0.77
CA GLY A 143 13.27 1.38 1.07
C GLY A 143 13.04 2.34 -0.10
N LEU A 144 12.78 3.61 0.21
CA LEU A 144 12.46 4.63 -0.79
C LEU A 144 13.60 4.85 -1.81
N LEU A 145 14.85 4.53 -1.48
CA LEU A 145 15.99 4.68 -2.41
C LEU A 145 16.04 3.62 -3.51
N TYR A 146 15.23 2.56 -3.41
CA TYR A 146 15.03 1.59 -4.50
C TYR A 146 13.85 1.95 -5.39
N ASN A 147 13.13 3.03 -5.09
CA ASN A 147 12.10 3.51 -5.99
C ASN A 147 12.74 3.94 -7.32
N LYS A 148 12.21 3.43 -8.43
CA LYS A 148 12.71 3.73 -9.77
C LYS A 148 11.96 4.87 -10.44
N ASP A 149 10.91 5.38 -9.81
CA ASP A 149 10.15 6.50 -10.35
C ASP A 149 10.99 7.78 -10.22
N GLU A 150 11.41 8.34 -11.36
CA GLU A 150 12.26 9.53 -11.43
C GLU A 150 11.54 10.82 -10.99
N LYS A 151 10.20 10.77 -10.95
CA LYS A 151 9.36 11.95 -10.67
C LYS A 151 8.26 11.61 -9.68
N ILE A 152 8.24 12.36 -8.59
CA ILE A 152 7.16 12.36 -7.61
C ILE A 152 6.22 13.52 -7.96
N TYR A 153 4.96 13.21 -8.24
CA TYR A 153 3.97 14.24 -8.57
C TYR A 153 3.35 14.86 -7.30
N PRO A 154 2.87 16.12 -7.33
CA PRO A 154 2.31 16.79 -6.14
C PRO A 154 1.08 16.11 -5.52
N ASN A 155 0.37 15.32 -6.30
CA ASN A 155 -0.80 14.53 -5.91
C ASN A 155 -0.44 13.08 -5.54
N GLU A 156 0.83 12.79 -5.31
CA GLU A 156 1.32 11.45 -4.98
C GLU A 156 2.07 11.42 -3.65
N LEU A 157 2.06 10.24 -3.04
CA LEU A 157 2.78 9.93 -1.81
C LEU A 157 3.40 8.54 -1.94
N TYR A 158 4.71 8.44 -1.71
CA TYR A 158 5.44 7.17 -1.65
C TYR A 158 5.70 6.84 -0.19
N LEU A 159 5.39 5.62 0.22
CA LEU A 159 5.46 5.17 1.61
C LEU A 159 6.28 3.88 1.71
N SER A 160 7.07 3.76 2.77
CA SER A 160 7.74 2.51 3.16
C SER A 160 7.86 2.40 4.67
N ILE A 161 7.66 1.19 5.20
CA ILE A 161 7.94 0.86 6.61
C ILE A 161 9.40 0.44 6.84
N TYR A 162 10.17 0.30 5.76
CA TYR A 162 11.56 -0.10 5.82
C TYR A 162 12.48 1.12 5.71
N PRO A 163 13.67 1.05 6.33
CA PRO A 163 14.72 2.02 6.09
C PRO A 163 14.92 2.35 4.60
N PRO A 164 15.27 3.60 4.25
CA PRO A 164 15.36 4.02 2.84
C PRO A 164 16.30 3.19 1.97
N GLU A 165 17.35 2.61 2.55
CA GLU A 165 18.33 1.73 1.93
C GLU A 165 17.96 0.23 1.93
N SER A 166 16.76 -0.14 2.36
CA SER A 166 16.41 -1.55 2.47
C SER A 166 16.04 -2.18 1.12
N HIS A 167 16.82 -3.18 0.69
CA HIS A 167 16.64 -3.90 -0.57
C HIS A 167 15.29 -4.63 -0.72
N PRO A 168 14.76 -4.84 -1.94
CA PRO A 168 13.54 -5.61 -2.16
C PRO A 168 13.69 -7.10 -1.78
N GLU A 169 12.70 -7.65 -1.07
CA GLU A 169 12.67 -9.06 -0.66
C GLU A 169 11.26 -9.64 -0.80
N LYS A 170 11.15 -10.94 -1.14
CA LYS A 170 9.85 -11.61 -1.37
C LYS A 170 8.88 -11.50 -0.19
N THR A 171 9.39 -11.60 1.05
CA THR A 171 8.59 -11.48 2.29
C THR A 171 7.95 -10.10 2.41
N ARG A 172 8.68 -9.04 2.04
CA ARG A 172 8.22 -7.65 2.14
C ARG A 172 7.10 -7.32 1.16
N PHE A 173 7.01 -8.01 0.03
CA PHE A 173 5.84 -7.90 -0.85
C PHE A 173 4.56 -8.40 -0.16
N LYS A 174 4.65 -9.48 0.64
CA LYS A 174 3.51 -9.98 1.41
C LYS A 174 3.15 -9.03 2.56
N GLU A 175 4.16 -8.54 3.29
CA GLU A 175 3.96 -7.55 4.37
C GLU A 175 3.33 -6.25 3.85
N ARG A 176 3.74 -5.80 2.66
CA ARG A 176 3.11 -4.67 1.97
C ARG A 176 1.65 -4.94 1.66
N ASN A 177 1.29 -6.13 1.16
CA ASN A 177 -0.10 -6.47 0.87
C ASN A 177 -0.99 -6.41 2.12
N ILE A 178 -0.48 -6.89 3.26
CA ILE A 178 -1.14 -6.74 4.58
C ILE A 178 -1.32 -5.25 4.91
N LEU A 179 -0.27 -4.44 4.73
CA LEU A 179 -0.35 -3.01 5.05
C LEU A 179 -1.35 -2.25 4.15
N ILE A 180 -1.48 -2.65 2.88
CA ILE A 180 -2.54 -2.12 1.99
C ILE A 180 -3.91 -2.52 2.51
N SER A 181 -4.11 -3.77 2.92
CA SER A 181 -5.42 -4.21 3.42
C SER A 181 -5.79 -3.51 4.73
N TRP A 182 -4.83 -3.11 5.55
CA TRP A 182 -5.08 -2.24 6.72
C TRP A 182 -5.52 -0.83 6.32
N LEU A 183 -4.86 -0.22 5.34
CA LEU A 183 -5.07 1.17 4.95
C LEU A 183 -6.25 1.41 4.00
N ALA A 184 -6.58 0.45 3.14
CA ALA A 184 -7.63 0.58 2.13
C ALA A 184 -9.01 0.22 2.70
N LYS A 185 -10.06 0.87 2.21
CA LYS A 185 -11.45 0.58 2.57
C LYS A 185 -11.94 -0.74 1.97
N PHE A 186 -11.63 -0.99 0.71
CA PHE A 186 -11.98 -2.20 -0.04
C PHE A 186 -11.02 -2.40 -1.21
N LEU A 187 -11.11 -3.58 -1.83
CA LEU A 187 -10.34 -4.00 -3.00
C LEU A 187 -11.27 -4.27 -4.18
N ILE A 188 -10.95 -3.74 -5.36
CA ILE A 188 -11.58 -4.14 -6.63
C ILE A 188 -10.56 -4.83 -7.53
N ILE A 189 -10.89 -6.03 -7.99
CA ILE A 189 -10.07 -6.85 -8.89
C ILE A 189 -10.77 -6.95 -10.25
N TYR A 190 -10.16 -6.35 -11.26
CA TYR A 190 -10.73 -6.32 -12.62
C TYR A 190 -10.48 -7.62 -13.38
N SER A 191 -9.37 -8.29 -13.11
CA SER A 191 -9.00 -9.57 -13.71
C SER A 191 -7.88 -10.21 -12.89
N SER A 192 -7.85 -11.53 -12.79
CA SER A 192 -6.72 -12.22 -12.15
C SER A 192 -6.50 -13.60 -12.75
N LYS A 193 -5.24 -14.04 -12.74
CA LYS A 193 -4.87 -15.43 -13.06
C LYS A 193 -5.07 -16.30 -11.82
N GLU A 194 -5.37 -17.58 -12.02
CA GLU A 194 -5.54 -18.54 -10.91
C GLU A 194 -4.34 -18.57 -9.93
N LYS A 195 -3.11 -18.48 -10.46
CA LYS A 195 -1.87 -18.41 -9.66
C LYS A 195 -1.30 -16.99 -9.61
N SER A 196 -2.09 -16.04 -9.11
CA SER A 196 -1.69 -14.64 -9.01
C SER A 196 -1.28 -14.21 -7.60
N GLY A 197 -0.37 -13.23 -7.53
CA GLY A 197 -0.08 -12.48 -6.29
C GLY A 197 -1.29 -11.68 -5.79
N ILE A 198 -2.26 -11.40 -6.66
CA ILE A 198 -3.55 -10.77 -6.32
C ILE A 198 -4.35 -11.66 -5.36
N ILE A 199 -4.27 -12.99 -5.47
CA ILE A 199 -4.99 -13.89 -4.56
C ILE A 199 -4.52 -13.68 -3.12
N ASN A 200 -3.22 -13.52 -2.91
CA ASN A 200 -2.69 -13.19 -1.58
C ASN A 200 -3.18 -11.83 -1.09
N LEU A 201 -3.23 -10.80 -1.95
CA LEU A 201 -3.76 -9.50 -1.59
C LEU A 201 -5.25 -9.60 -1.20
N ALA A 202 -6.06 -10.32 -1.98
CA ALA A 202 -7.47 -10.56 -1.68
C ALA A 202 -7.67 -11.24 -0.32
N SER A 203 -6.91 -12.29 -0.02
CA SER A 203 -6.92 -12.92 1.30
C SER A 203 -6.60 -11.93 2.41
N CYS A 204 -5.61 -11.04 2.24
CA CYS A 204 -5.31 -10.02 3.24
C CYS A 204 -6.47 -9.05 3.50
N PHE A 205 -7.33 -8.77 2.52
CA PHE A 205 -8.55 -7.97 2.72
C PHE A 205 -9.65 -8.77 3.43
N THR A 206 -9.86 -10.02 3.03
CA THR A 206 -10.83 -10.92 3.68
C THR A 206 -10.47 -11.19 5.14
N ASP A 207 -9.20 -11.41 5.46
CA ASP A 207 -8.70 -11.60 6.83
C ASP A 207 -8.97 -10.36 7.71
N MET A 208 -9.07 -9.19 7.08
CA MET A 208 -9.41 -7.92 7.72
C MET A 208 -10.91 -7.65 7.82
N GLY A 209 -11.75 -8.60 7.36
CA GLY A 209 -13.20 -8.41 7.26
C GLY A 209 -13.59 -7.31 6.29
N LYS A 210 -12.74 -7.01 5.30
CA LYS A 210 -12.99 -5.96 4.30
C LYS A 210 -13.49 -6.56 2.99
N GLU A 211 -14.34 -5.78 2.32
CA GLU A 211 -14.96 -6.19 1.07
C GLU A 211 -13.93 -6.32 -0.06
N VAL A 212 -14.03 -7.44 -0.77
CA VAL A 212 -13.30 -7.72 -2.01
C VAL A 212 -14.32 -7.86 -3.13
N TYR A 213 -14.21 -7.04 -4.16
CA TYR A 213 -15.10 -7.03 -5.31
C TYR A 213 -14.37 -7.55 -6.55
N CYS A 214 -15.00 -8.46 -7.27
CA CYS A 214 -14.44 -9.06 -8.48
C CYS A 214 -15.42 -8.91 -9.64
N TYR A 215 -14.90 -8.50 -10.80
CA TYR A 215 -15.62 -8.69 -12.05
C TYR A 215 -15.65 -10.18 -12.43
N PRO A 216 -16.71 -10.68 -13.08
CA PRO A 216 -16.76 -12.07 -13.50
C PRO A 216 -15.62 -12.41 -14.46
N GLY A 217 -15.01 -13.57 -14.24
CA GLY A 217 -13.95 -14.10 -15.09
C GLY A 217 -14.47 -14.53 -16.46
N LEU A 218 -13.59 -14.50 -17.48
CA LEU A 218 -13.97 -14.85 -18.85
C LEU A 218 -13.83 -16.35 -19.15
N ASN A 219 -13.07 -17.08 -18.33
CA ASN A 219 -12.74 -18.49 -18.54
C ASN A 219 -13.02 -19.30 -17.27
N TYR A 220 -13.00 -20.63 -17.39
CA TYR A 220 -13.14 -21.55 -16.25
C TYR A 220 -11.98 -21.39 -15.25
N ASP A 221 -10.74 -21.34 -15.74
CA ASP A 221 -9.51 -21.20 -14.93
C ASP A 221 -9.16 -19.72 -14.67
N ASP A 222 -10.14 -18.96 -14.17
CA ASP A 222 -10.02 -17.53 -13.91
C ASP A 222 -9.90 -17.25 -12.41
N GLY A 223 -8.93 -16.42 -12.02
CA GLY A 223 -8.67 -16.09 -10.62
C GLY A 223 -9.82 -15.34 -9.97
N ASN A 224 -10.55 -14.51 -10.71
CA ASN A 224 -11.72 -13.81 -10.17
C ASN A 224 -12.84 -14.80 -9.89
N ASN A 225 -13.07 -15.78 -10.76
CA ASN A 225 -14.05 -16.84 -10.54
C ASN A 225 -13.69 -17.68 -9.30
N TYR A 226 -12.40 -17.96 -9.09
CA TYR A 226 -11.91 -18.57 -7.85
C TYR A 226 -12.23 -17.69 -6.63
N LEU A 227 -11.92 -16.40 -6.66
CA LEU A 227 -12.16 -15.49 -5.54
C LEU A 227 -13.66 -15.35 -5.21
N ILE A 228 -14.51 -15.25 -6.24
CA ILE A 228 -15.97 -15.17 -6.07
C ILE A 228 -16.50 -16.44 -5.40
N LYS A 229 -16.04 -17.63 -5.82
CA LYS A 229 -16.40 -18.90 -5.17
C LYS A 229 -15.94 -18.98 -3.70
N ASN A 230 -14.91 -18.21 -3.34
CA ASN A 230 -14.38 -18.12 -1.99
C ASN A 230 -14.92 -16.89 -1.21
N GLY A 231 -16.02 -16.28 -1.68
CA GLY A 231 -16.75 -15.26 -0.93
C GLY A 231 -16.45 -13.81 -1.33
N ALA A 232 -15.67 -13.55 -2.38
CA ALA A 232 -15.60 -12.21 -2.96
C ALA A 232 -16.93 -11.82 -3.61
N ASN A 233 -17.31 -10.55 -3.51
CA ASN A 233 -18.53 -10.03 -4.11
C ASN A 233 -18.39 -9.90 -5.63
N LEU A 234 -19.30 -10.52 -6.36
CA LEU A 234 -19.40 -10.33 -7.81
C LEU A 234 -19.96 -8.93 -8.10
N ILE A 235 -19.28 -8.18 -8.97
CA ILE A 235 -19.77 -6.91 -9.49
C ILE A 235 -19.81 -6.93 -11.02
N THR A 236 -20.77 -6.21 -11.58
CA THR A 236 -20.90 -6.02 -13.04
C THR A 236 -20.65 -4.57 -13.44
N HIS A 237 -20.85 -3.64 -12.49
CA HIS A 237 -20.53 -2.23 -12.64
C HIS A 237 -19.97 -1.68 -11.33
N VAL A 238 -19.18 -0.59 -11.39
CA VAL A 238 -18.69 0.10 -10.17
C VAL A 238 -19.82 0.65 -9.30
N GLY A 239 -21.01 0.79 -9.87
CA GLY A 239 -22.22 1.22 -9.17
C GLY A 239 -22.60 0.25 -8.06
N ASP A 240 -22.33 -1.04 -8.27
CA ASP A 240 -22.55 -2.12 -7.30
C ASP A 240 -21.67 -1.96 -6.05
N VAL A 241 -20.62 -1.14 -6.10
CA VAL A 241 -19.76 -0.81 -4.96
C VAL A 241 -20.13 0.54 -4.33
N LEU A 242 -20.71 1.45 -5.10
CA LEU A 242 -20.97 2.83 -4.69
C LEU A 242 -22.36 3.04 -4.07
N TYR A 243 -23.32 2.19 -4.43
CA TYR A 243 -24.74 2.35 -4.09
C TYR A 243 -25.34 1.11 -3.41
N TYR A 244 -24.51 0.11 -3.12
CA TYR A 244 -24.85 -0.98 -2.20
C TYR A 244 -24.75 -0.50 -0.74
#